data_AF-D3NYX4-F1
#
_entry.id   AF-D3NYX4-F1
#
_cell.length_a   1.000
_cell.length_b   1.000
_cell.length_c   1.000
_cell.angle_alpha   90.00
_cell.angle_beta   90.00
_cell.angle_gamma   90.00
#
_symmetry.space_group_name_H-M   'P 1'
#
loop_
_entity.id
_entity.type
_entity.pdbx_description
1 polymer ?
#
loop_
_entity_poly.entity_id
_entity_poly.type
_entity_poly.pdbx_seq_one_letter_code
_entity_poly.pdbx_strand_id
1 'polypeptide(L)'
;MIGLDLSGYDLDGPFPRHLIDMSSSIGVASRFKLVIDIVDREKPTIRQLIQRLAGARGHYVAVGTPERIADEIQTWFETGAADGFNVMPPWLHGGFDVFAAEVVPILRRRGLFREEYSGSTLRDHFGLPRPESQYAAAVRATA
;
A
#
# COMPACT_ATOMS: atom_id res chain seq x y z
N MET A 1 -4.81 8.37 12.97
CA MET A 1 -5.64 7.51 12.10
C MET A 1 -7.12 7.80 12.27
N ILE A 2 -7.60 8.18 13.46
CA ILE A 2 -8.99 8.63 13.68
C ILE A 2 -9.11 9.93 14.49
N GLY A 3 -8.01 10.47 15.04
CA GLY A 3 -8.02 11.73 15.81
C GLY A 3 -8.70 11.66 17.18
N LEU A 4 -9.12 10.47 17.61
CA LEU A 4 -9.79 10.25 18.89
C LEU A 4 -8.78 10.06 20.03
N ASP A 5 -9.12 10.63 21.18
CA ASP A 5 -8.48 10.31 22.46
C ASP A 5 -9.16 9.08 23.07
N LEU A 6 -8.37 8.05 23.37
CA LEU A 6 -8.82 6.80 23.98
C LEU A 6 -8.18 6.55 25.36
N SER A 7 -7.48 7.53 25.93
CA SER A 7 -6.71 7.38 27.17
C SER A 7 -7.54 6.96 28.39
N GLY A 8 -8.85 7.25 28.40
CA GLY A 8 -9.79 6.87 29.45
C GLY A 8 -10.53 5.55 29.24
N TYR A 9 -10.25 4.80 28.16
CA TYR A 9 -10.95 3.56 27.85
C TYR A 9 -10.11 2.33 28.17
N ASP A 10 -10.77 1.25 28.59
CA ASP A 10 -10.14 -0.05 28.78
C ASP A 10 -9.69 -0.63 27.43
N LEU A 11 -8.41 -0.99 27.32
CA LEU A 11 -7.83 -1.60 26.13
C LEU A 11 -8.51 -2.91 25.74
N ASP A 12 -8.98 -3.66 26.74
CA ASP A 12 -9.66 -4.94 26.55
C ASP A 12 -11.19 -4.79 26.49
N GLY A 13 -11.68 -3.55 26.61
CA GLY A 13 -13.07 -3.17 26.35
C GLY A 13 -13.38 -2.97 24.86
N PRO A 14 -14.67 -2.96 24.48
CA PRO A 14 -15.09 -2.76 23.10
C PRO A 14 -14.69 -1.37 22.60
N PHE A 15 -14.38 -1.26 21.30
CA PHE A 15 -14.10 0.04 20.71
C PHE A 15 -15.29 1.01 20.84
N PRO A 16 -15.10 2.26 21.33
CA PRO A 16 -16.19 3.20 21.58
C PRO A 16 -16.71 3.84 20.27
N ARG A 17 -17.50 3.07 19.51
CA ARG A 17 -18.03 3.42 18.18
C ARG A 17 -18.82 4.73 18.13
N HIS A 18 -19.44 5.13 19.24
CA HIS A 18 -20.23 6.36 19.37
C HIS A 18 -19.39 7.64 19.29
N LEU A 19 -18.07 7.55 19.55
CA LEU A 19 -17.17 8.70 19.40
C LEU A 19 -16.92 9.07 17.93
N ILE A 20 -17.34 8.21 16.99
CA ILE A 20 -17.15 8.43 15.57
C ILE A 20 -18.40 9.07 14.98
N ASP A 21 -18.30 10.37 14.70
CA ASP A 21 -19.29 11.12 13.96
C ASP A 21 -19.01 11.05 12.44
N MET A 22 -19.87 10.32 11.73
CA MET A 22 -19.82 10.17 10.27
C MET A 22 -20.53 11.32 9.53
N SER A 23 -21.20 12.24 10.25
CA SER A 23 -21.93 13.37 9.67
C SER A 23 -21.02 14.57 9.38
N SER A 24 -19.86 14.65 10.03
CA SER A 24 -18.87 15.68 9.78
C SER A 24 -17.96 15.31 8.60
N SER A 25 -18.05 16.08 7.53
CA SER A 25 -17.35 15.91 6.25
C SER A 25 -15.83 16.15 6.35
N ILE A 26 -15.10 15.38 7.16
CA ILE A 26 -13.65 15.47 7.21
C ILE A 26 -13.08 14.57 6.10
N GLY A 27 -12.34 15.17 5.17
CA GLY A 27 -11.77 14.60 3.94
C GLY A 27 -10.76 13.45 4.09
N VAL A 28 -10.98 12.53 5.04
CA VAL A 28 -10.20 11.30 5.31
C VAL A 28 -11.02 10.04 4.99
N ALA A 29 -12.00 10.17 4.10
CA ALA A 29 -13.15 9.27 3.97
C ALA A 29 -12.81 7.78 3.72
N SER A 30 -11.76 7.45 2.95
CA SER A 30 -11.54 6.03 2.58
C SER A 30 -10.94 5.18 3.71
N ARG A 31 -9.92 5.71 4.41
CA ARG A 31 -9.26 4.93 5.47
C ARG A 31 -10.10 4.87 6.74
N PHE A 32 -10.82 5.95 7.02
CA PHE A 32 -11.74 6.02 8.15
C PHE A 32 -12.88 5.02 7.98
N LYS A 33 -13.44 4.93 6.77
CA LYS A 33 -14.46 3.93 6.42
C LYS A 33 -13.99 2.50 6.65
N LEU A 34 -12.76 2.14 6.24
CA LEU A 34 -12.23 0.80 6.49
C LEU A 34 -12.19 0.44 7.99
N VAL A 35 -11.76 1.38 8.83
CA VAL A 35 -11.72 1.16 10.30
C VAL A 35 -13.14 0.99 10.84
N ILE A 36 -14.09 1.79 10.37
CA ILE A 36 -15.51 1.66 10.74
C ILE A 36 -16.10 0.34 10.30
N ASP A 37 -15.86 -0.09 9.06
CA ASP A 37 -16.38 -1.36 8.55
C ASP A 37 -15.85 -2.54 9.37
N ILE A 38 -14.60 -2.47 9.85
CA ILE A 38 -14.04 -3.47 10.79
C ILE A 38 -14.73 -3.41 12.15
N VAL A 39 -14.90 -2.21 12.72
CA VAL A 39 -15.53 -2.02 14.04
C VAL A 39 -16.98 -2.51 14.03
N ASP A 40 -17.74 -2.14 13.00
CA ASP A 40 -19.16 -2.46 12.88
C ASP A 40 -19.37 -3.97 12.62
N ARG A 41 -18.51 -4.58 11.78
CA ARG A 41 -18.59 -6.02 11.47
C ARG A 41 -18.11 -6.91 12.61
N GLU A 42 -16.99 -6.57 13.24
CA GLU A 42 -16.24 -7.50 14.09
C GLU A 42 -16.31 -7.15 15.59
N LYS A 43 -16.74 -5.93 15.93
CA LYS A 43 -16.84 -5.43 17.31
C LYS A 43 -15.58 -5.73 18.15
N PRO A 44 -14.38 -5.37 17.67
CA PRO A 44 -13.13 -5.70 18.34
C PRO A 44 -12.95 -4.90 19.63
N THR A 45 -12.08 -5.40 20.51
CA THR A 45 -11.53 -4.57 21.59
C THR A 45 -10.62 -3.49 21.02
N ILE A 46 -10.33 -2.45 21.81
CA ILE A 46 -9.37 -1.42 21.41
C ILE A 46 -8.00 -2.05 21.09
N ARG A 47 -7.53 -2.99 21.92
CA ARG A 47 -6.28 -3.73 21.70
C ARG A 47 -6.27 -4.48 20.37
N GLN A 48 -7.33 -5.23 20.08
CA GLN A 48 -7.46 -6.01 18.84
C GLN A 48 -7.47 -5.10 17.61
N LEU A 49 -8.21 -3.98 17.68
CA LEU A 49 -8.24 -3.03 16.59
C LEU A 49 -6.85 -2.40 16.34
N ILE A 50 -6.15 -2.00 17.41
CA ILE A 50 -4.79 -1.46 17.31
C ILE A 50 -3.85 -2.49 16.69
N GLN A 51 -3.84 -3.74 17.18
CA GLN A 51 -2.95 -4.78 16.67
C GLN A 51 -3.21 -5.07 15.19
N ARG A 52 -4.48 -5.11 14.78
CA ARG A 52 -4.85 -5.31 13.37
C ARG A 52 -4.40 -4.17 12.48
N LEU A 53 -4.51 -2.93 12.96
CA LEU A 53 -4.08 -1.75 12.22
C LEU A 53 -2.56 -1.51 12.31
N ALA A 54 -1.87 -2.10 13.28
CA ALA A 54 -0.43 -1.90 13.47
C ALA A 54 0.41 -2.48 12.33
N GLY A 55 0.02 -3.64 11.78
CA GLY A 55 0.81 -4.35 10.77
C GLY A 55 0.90 -3.60 9.44
N ALA A 56 -0.25 -3.27 8.84
CA ALA A 56 -0.28 -2.64 7.53
C ALA A 56 -1.24 -1.44 7.45
N ARG A 57 -1.67 -0.89 8.60
CA ARG A 57 -2.63 0.23 8.65
C ARG A 57 -3.91 -0.02 7.83
N GLY A 58 -4.31 -1.28 7.66
CA GLY A 58 -5.47 -1.66 6.84
C GLY A 58 -5.18 -1.88 5.35
N HIS A 59 -3.92 -1.82 4.92
CA HIS A 59 -3.52 -2.40 3.63
C HIS A 59 -3.61 -3.93 3.69
N TYR A 60 -3.68 -4.55 2.50
CA TYR A 60 -3.67 -6.00 2.38
C TYR A 60 -2.40 -6.58 3.01
N VAL A 61 -2.57 -7.61 3.84
CA VAL A 61 -1.45 -8.32 4.49
C VAL A 61 -1.38 -9.70 3.89
N ALA A 62 -0.32 -9.95 3.14
CA ALA A 62 0.03 -11.26 2.61
C ALA A 62 0.99 -11.95 3.57
N VAL A 63 0.67 -13.18 4.00
CA VAL A 63 1.52 -13.99 4.89
C VAL A 63 1.66 -15.38 4.28
N GLY A 64 2.88 -15.81 4.03
CA GLY A 64 3.15 -17.10 3.39
C GLY A 64 4.59 -17.28 2.94
N THR A 65 4.82 -18.33 2.15
CA THR A 65 6.11 -18.57 1.50
C THR A 65 6.33 -17.61 0.33
N PRO A 66 7.57 -17.42 -0.15
CA PRO A 66 7.85 -16.57 -1.30
C PRO A 66 7.01 -16.90 -2.54
N GLU A 67 6.77 -18.19 -2.82
CA GLU A 67 5.94 -18.66 -3.92
C GLU A 67 4.49 -18.19 -3.76
N ARG A 68 3.93 -18.32 -2.57
CA ARG A 68 2.56 -17.88 -2.30
C ARG A 68 2.41 -16.38 -2.49
N ILE A 69 3.38 -15.59 -2.03
CA ILE A 69 3.36 -14.13 -2.24
C ILE A 69 3.46 -13.80 -3.73
N ALA A 70 4.31 -14.51 -4.47
CA ALA A 70 4.42 -14.34 -5.93
C ALA A 70 3.13 -14.75 -6.67
N ASP A 71 2.43 -15.80 -6.22
CA ASP A 71 1.15 -16.25 -6.77
C ASP A 71 0.06 -15.20 -6.57
N GLU A 72 0.01 -14.57 -5.40
CA GLU A 72 -0.93 -13.48 -5.09
C GLU A 72 -0.67 -12.26 -5.99
N ILE A 73 0.60 -11.85 -6.14
CA ILE A 73 1.02 -10.76 -7.05
C ILE A 73 0.64 -11.07 -8.49
N GLN A 74 0.95 -12.28 -8.97
CA GLN A 74 0.63 -12.73 -10.32
C GLN A 74 -0.86 -12.69 -10.58
N THR A 75 -1.66 -13.23 -9.66
CA THR A 75 -3.12 -13.25 -9.78
C THR A 75 -3.66 -11.84 -9.96
N TRP A 76 -3.25 -10.88 -9.14
CA TRP A 76 -3.73 -9.50 -9.26
C TRP A 76 -3.26 -8.80 -10.54
N PHE A 77 -2.05 -9.07 -10.99
CA PHE A 77 -1.54 -8.52 -12.24
C PHE A 77 -2.28 -9.08 -13.46
N GLU A 78 -2.36 -10.40 -13.59
CA GLU A 78 -2.97 -11.07 -14.76
C GLU A 78 -4.48 -10.88 -14.85
N THR A 79 -5.15 -10.68 -13.72
CA THR A 79 -6.60 -10.37 -13.68
C THR A 79 -6.89 -8.87 -13.87
N GLY A 80 -5.88 -8.03 -14.04
CA GLY A 80 -6.04 -6.58 -14.24
C GLY A 80 -6.44 -5.81 -12.98
N ALA A 81 -6.22 -6.38 -11.80
CA ALA A 81 -6.50 -5.71 -10.53
C ALA A 81 -5.41 -4.68 -10.14
N ALA A 82 -4.18 -4.84 -10.63
CA ALA A 82 -3.08 -3.91 -10.38
C ALA A 82 -1.98 -3.97 -11.45
N ASP A 83 -1.43 -2.82 -11.84
CA ASP A 83 -0.23 -2.72 -12.70
C ASP A 83 1.09 -2.73 -11.90
N GLY A 84 1.01 -2.60 -10.58
CA GLY A 84 2.16 -2.49 -9.69
C GLY A 84 1.77 -2.45 -8.22
N PHE A 85 2.76 -2.63 -7.35
CA PHE A 85 2.54 -2.85 -5.92
C PHE A 85 3.43 -1.94 -5.08
N ASN A 86 2.85 -1.38 -4.03
CA ASN A 86 3.61 -0.73 -2.97
C ASN A 86 3.87 -1.74 -1.85
N VAL A 87 5.08 -2.29 -1.81
CA VAL A 87 5.49 -3.30 -0.83
C VAL A 87 5.88 -2.62 0.48
N MET A 88 5.24 -3.01 1.58
CA MET A 88 5.48 -2.46 2.92
C MET A 88 5.85 -3.58 3.89
N PRO A 89 7.15 -3.89 4.06
CA PRO A 89 7.58 -4.90 5.01
C PRO A 89 7.27 -4.47 6.46
N PRO A 90 7.02 -5.42 7.38
CA PRO A 90 6.61 -5.09 8.74
C PRO A 90 7.76 -4.58 9.63
N TRP A 91 9.02 -4.72 9.21
CA TRP A 91 10.19 -4.22 9.92
C TRP A 91 11.29 -3.77 8.96
N LEU A 92 12.17 -2.90 9.44
CA LEU A 92 13.35 -2.42 8.73
C LEU A 92 14.62 -2.77 9.54
N HIS A 93 15.75 -3.03 8.90
CA HIS A 93 16.01 -2.97 7.45
C HIS A 93 15.69 -4.27 6.67
N GLY A 94 15.66 -5.44 7.33
CA GLY A 94 15.70 -6.74 6.65
C GLY A 94 14.46 -7.18 5.86
N GLY A 95 13.28 -6.59 6.08
CA GLY A 95 12.07 -7.05 5.42
C GLY A 95 12.08 -6.86 3.90
N PHE A 96 12.71 -5.78 3.41
CA PHE A 96 12.91 -5.57 1.98
C PHE A 96 13.96 -6.52 1.40
N ASP A 97 15.02 -6.81 2.16
CA ASP A 97 16.09 -7.72 1.73
C ASP A 97 15.52 -9.12 1.46
N VAL A 98 14.66 -9.63 2.36
CA VAL A 98 13.99 -10.93 2.19
C VAL A 98 13.07 -10.92 0.97
N PHE A 99 12.27 -9.88 0.77
CA PHE A 99 11.38 -9.80 -0.40
C PHE A 99 12.19 -9.76 -1.72
N ALA A 100 13.25 -8.97 -1.76
CA ALA A 100 14.13 -8.85 -2.92
C ALA A 100 14.91 -10.14 -3.21
N ALA A 101 15.34 -10.86 -2.17
CA ALA A 101 16.09 -12.10 -2.31
C ALA A 101 15.20 -13.30 -2.68
N GLU A 102 13.99 -13.37 -2.14
CA GLU A 102 13.17 -14.59 -2.23
C GLU A 102 12.00 -14.48 -3.22
N VAL A 103 11.34 -13.32 -3.31
CA VAL A 103 10.13 -13.14 -4.14
C VAL A 103 10.47 -12.63 -5.54
N VAL A 104 11.33 -11.61 -5.63
CA VAL A 104 11.69 -10.99 -6.93
C VAL A 104 12.24 -12.00 -7.95
N PRO A 105 13.11 -12.97 -7.58
CA PRO A 105 13.58 -13.98 -8.53
C PRO A 105 12.45 -14.87 -9.09
N ILE A 106 11.41 -15.14 -8.29
CA ILE A 106 10.24 -15.90 -8.74
C ILE A 106 9.46 -15.08 -9.78
N LEU A 107 9.20 -13.80 -9.48
CA LEU A 107 8.49 -12.90 -10.41
C LEU A 107 9.25 -12.72 -11.73
N ARG A 108 10.58 -12.62 -11.67
CA ARG A 108 11.48 -12.59 -12.84
C ARG A 108 11.36 -13.84 -13.71
N ARG A 109 11.49 -15.03 -13.09
CA ARG A 109 11.31 -16.31 -13.81
C ARG A 109 9.95 -16.44 -14.48
N ARG A 110 8.92 -15.78 -13.94
CA ARG A 110 7.55 -15.75 -14.48
C ARG A 110 7.32 -14.62 -15.49
N GLY A 111 8.32 -13.77 -15.78
CA GLY A 111 8.17 -12.64 -16.68
C GLY A 111 7.35 -11.48 -16.13
N LEU A 112 7.11 -11.44 -14.81
CA LEU A 112 6.29 -10.43 -14.13
C LEU A 112 7.12 -9.27 -13.56
N PHE A 113 8.44 -9.37 -13.60
CA PHE A 113 9.34 -8.33 -13.13
C PHE A 113 10.56 -8.22 -14.04
N ARG A 114 11.07 -7.00 -14.21
CA ARG A 114 12.23 -6.71 -15.07
C ARG A 114 13.52 -7.37 -14.57
N GLU A 115 14.35 -7.81 -15.51
CA GLU A 115 15.72 -8.25 -15.24
C GLU A 115 16.67 -7.06 -15.10
N GLU A 116 16.54 -6.10 -16.01
CA GLU A 116 17.39 -4.92 -16.09
C GLU A 116 16.59 -3.63 -16.21
N TYR A 117 17.24 -2.50 -15.95
CA TYR A 117 16.64 -1.18 -16.10
C TYR A 117 16.70 -0.73 -17.57
N SER A 118 15.57 -0.26 -18.10
CA SER A 118 15.41 0.12 -19.51
C SER A 118 15.88 1.54 -19.87
N GLY A 119 16.46 2.30 -18.93
CA GLY A 119 16.81 3.70 -19.13
C GLY A 119 17.48 4.36 -17.93
N SER A 120 17.46 5.70 -17.89
CA SER A 120 18.10 6.48 -16.82
C SER A 120 17.11 7.24 -15.95
N THR A 121 15.85 7.30 -16.37
CA THR A 121 14.79 7.99 -15.65
C THR A 121 13.69 7.02 -15.26
N LEU A 122 12.96 7.36 -14.19
CA LEU A 122 11.77 6.62 -13.76
C LEU A 122 10.74 6.47 -14.89
N ARG A 123 10.67 7.47 -15.78
CA ARG A 123 9.74 7.49 -16.90
C ARG A 123 10.09 6.45 -17.97
N ASP A 124 11.38 6.29 -18.26
CA ASP A 124 11.87 5.26 -19.18
C ASP A 124 11.50 3.86 -18.67
N HIS A 125 11.54 3.67 -17.35
CA HIS A 125 11.18 2.40 -16.72
C HIS A 125 9.69 2.08 -16.76
N PHE A 126 8.84 3.09 -16.92
CA PHE A 126 7.39 2.92 -17.08
C PHE A 126 6.94 3.00 -18.55
N GLY A 127 7.86 3.17 -19.51
CA GLY A 127 7.52 3.32 -20.93
C GLY A 127 6.69 4.57 -21.24
N LEU A 128 6.79 5.60 -20.40
CA LEU A 128 5.96 6.79 -20.50
C LEU A 128 6.60 7.85 -21.42
N PRO A 129 5.82 8.56 -22.27
CA PRO A 129 6.37 9.63 -23.10
C PRO A 129 6.76 10.84 -22.25
N ARG A 130 7.79 11.58 -22.69
CA ARG A 130 8.18 12.85 -22.06
C ARG A 130 7.22 13.95 -22.52
N PRO A 131 6.44 14.58 -21.62
CA PRO A 131 5.58 15.67 -22.03
C PRO A 131 6.41 16.88 -22.42
N GLU A 132 5.93 17.64 -23.42
CA GLU A 132 6.49 18.95 -23.71
C GLU A 132 6.26 19.87 -22.50
N SER A 133 7.28 20.63 -22.13
CA SER A 133 7.16 21.60 -21.06
C SER A 133 6.41 22.83 -21.58
N GLN A 134 5.25 23.14 -20.99
CA GLN A 134 4.51 24.38 -21.26
C GLN A 134 5.31 25.67 -20.94
N TYR A 135 6.42 25.53 -20.22
CA TYR A 135 7.33 26.63 -19.85
C TYR A 135 8.66 26.58 -20.62
N ALA A 136 8.89 25.60 -21.49
CA ALA A 136 10.10 25.59 -22.31
C ALA A 136 9.99 26.66 -23.39
N ALA A 137 10.87 27.67 -23.33
CA ALA A 137 11.03 28.60 -24.43
C ALA A 137 11.49 27.83 -25.69
N ALA A 138 10.95 28.19 -26.85
CA ALA A 138 11.38 27.62 -28.11
C ALA A 138 12.89 27.81 -28.28
N VAL A 139 13.62 26.70 -28.41
CA VAL A 139 15.06 26.72 -28.68
C VAL A 139 15.25 27.36 -30.05
N ARG A 140 15.73 28.61 -30.10
CA ARG A 140 16.13 29.25 -31.35
C ARG A 140 17.39 28.55 -31.85
N ALA A 141 17.29 27.85 -32.97
CA ALA A 141 18.46 27.35 -33.68
C ALA A 141 19.36 28.54 -34.04
N THR A 142 20.61 28.49 -33.62
CA THR A 142 21.65 29.45 -34.03
C THR A 142 22.16 28.99 -35.39
N ALA A 143 22.11 29.90 -36.37
CA ALA A 143 22.62 29.68 -37.73
C ALA A 143 24.15 29.81 -37.78
#